data_AF-A0A2H3GTV6-F1
#
_entry.id   AF-A0A2H3GTV6-F1
#
_cell.length_a   1.000
_cell.length_b   1.000
_cell.length_c   1.000
_cell.angle_alpha   90.00
_cell.angle_beta   90.00
_cell.angle_gamma   90.00
#
_symmetry.space_group_name_H-M   'P 1'
#
loop_
_entity.id
_entity.type
_entity.pdbx_description
1 polymer ?
#
loop_
_entity_poly.entity_id
_entity_poly.type
_entity_poly.pdbx_seq_one_letter_code
_entity_poly.pdbx_strand_id
1 'polypeptide(L)'
;MPTELFQDLFADYTSGHKNWSGTPDLRRYSYMAHVREVHGGFMASTTQEKAQIQYGVVVSLRTAPPVVDRETRMISHLVSLEGLDKLQTNANAKLATLNSLHAWHWKCTPPERTSFVDAVAALGKTVQPLRVPDQDLQAFSQPDDPGKSDDSPLAASNRWLVEKLKSGYTLLPHTTITGEKVMALFRRPLCPGIPDNQGVKPWSLFGTDLQVLDAATGMFNLSYSAAWNLGRTLAIADRAFTTSLPRLRGKIHSAAVDRA
;
A
#
# COMPACT_ATOMS: atom_id res chain seq x y z
N MET A 1 -25.30 -30.10 -10.48
CA MET A 1 -25.78 -28.82 -11.08
C MET A 1 -26.63 -29.13 -12.31
N PRO A 2 -27.51 -28.21 -12.74
CA PRO A 2 -28.29 -28.39 -13.98
C PRO A 2 -27.37 -28.56 -15.19
N THR A 3 -27.76 -29.41 -16.14
CA THR A 3 -26.97 -29.66 -17.37
C THR A 3 -26.79 -28.40 -18.21
N GLU A 4 -27.78 -27.50 -18.24
CA GLU A 4 -27.69 -26.22 -18.94
C GLU A 4 -26.50 -25.38 -18.44
N LEU A 5 -26.34 -25.26 -17.12
CA LEU A 5 -25.23 -24.54 -16.51
C LEU A 5 -23.88 -25.21 -16.83
N PHE A 6 -23.82 -26.55 -16.84
CA PHE A 6 -22.60 -27.26 -17.24
C PHE A 6 -22.24 -26.96 -18.70
N GLN A 7 -23.22 -27.00 -19.61
CA GLN A 7 -23.00 -26.64 -21.02
C GLN A 7 -22.59 -25.18 -21.17
N ASP A 8 -23.13 -24.25 -20.39
CA ASP A 8 -22.70 -22.84 -20.43
C ASP A 8 -21.22 -22.68 -20.02
N LEU A 9 -20.80 -23.43 -18.99
CA LEU A 9 -19.44 -23.40 -18.47
C LEU A 9 -18.42 -24.06 -19.40
N PHE A 10 -18.80 -25.06 -20.19
CA PHE A 10 -17.85 -25.83 -21.01
C PHE A 10 -18.16 -25.83 -22.52
N ALA A 11 -19.10 -25.02 -23.00
CA ALA A 11 -19.27 -24.81 -24.43
C ALA A 11 -18.10 -24.03 -25.06
N ASP A 12 -17.99 -24.16 -26.38
CA ASP A 12 -17.13 -23.32 -27.21
C ASP A 12 -17.83 -21.97 -27.46
N TYR A 13 -17.05 -20.88 -27.35
CA TYR A 13 -17.50 -19.50 -27.60
C TYR A 13 -16.57 -18.75 -28.57
N THR A 14 -15.72 -19.46 -29.32
CA THR A 14 -14.78 -18.86 -30.29
C THR A 14 -15.49 -18.02 -31.37
N SER A 15 -16.73 -18.36 -31.73
CA SER A 15 -17.57 -17.61 -32.67
C SER A 15 -18.40 -16.50 -32.03
N GLY A 16 -18.26 -16.25 -30.72
CA GLY A 16 -19.09 -15.30 -29.96
C GLY A 16 -20.46 -15.84 -29.55
N HIS A 17 -20.87 -16.99 -30.06
CA HIS A 17 -22.11 -17.68 -29.69
C HIS A 17 -21.81 -19.01 -28.99
N LYS A 18 -22.72 -19.44 -28.11
CA LYS A 18 -22.62 -20.74 -27.44
C LYS A 18 -22.72 -21.87 -28.48
N ASN A 19 -21.66 -22.66 -28.61
CA ASN A 19 -21.64 -23.86 -29.43
C ASN A 19 -21.29 -25.08 -28.58
N TRP A 20 -22.17 -26.09 -28.55
CA TRP A 20 -21.97 -27.31 -27.77
C TRP A 20 -21.77 -28.51 -28.68
N SER A 21 -20.55 -29.05 -28.72
CA SER A 21 -20.16 -30.20 -29.54
C SER A 21 -20.38 -31.56 -28.88
N GLY A 22 -20.92 -31.61 -27.65
CA GLY A 22 -21.02 -32.84 -26.87
C GLY A 22 -19.75 -33.20 -26.06
N THR A 23 -18.68 -32.43 -26.25
CA THR A 23 -17.42 -32.54 -25.50
C THR A 23 -17.13 -31.24 -24.75
N PRO A 24 -16.75 -31.28 -23.47
CA PRO A 24 -16.38 -30.09 -22.70
C PRO A 24 -15.12 -29.40 -23.27
N ASP A 25 -15.22 -28.11 -23.59
CA ASP A 25 -14.09 -27.28 -23.98
C ASP A 25 -13.40 -26.64 -22.76
N LEU A 26 -12.12 -26.94 -22.59
CA LEU A 26 -11.29 -26.46 -21.48
C LEU A 26 -10.40 -25.27 -21.84
N ARG A 27 -10.35 -24.84 -23.11
CA ARG A 27 -9.40 -23.81 -23.59
C ARG A 27 -9.52 -22.49 -22.83
N ARG A 28 -10.71 -22.13 -22.35
CA ARG A 28 -10.96 -20.90 -21.57
C ARG A 28 -10.34 -20.91 -20.17
N TYR A 29 -10.06 -22.10 -19.63
CA TYR A 29 -9.54 -22.27 -18.26
C TYR A 29 -8.02 -22.43 -18.21
N SER A 30 -7.35 -22.61 -19.36
CA SER A 30 -5.91 -22.92 -19.45
C SER A 30 -5.01 -21.88 -18.78
N TYR A 31 -5.41 -20.61 -18.80
CA TYR A 31 -4.65 -19.49 -18.23
C TYR A 31 -5.15 -19.06 -16.85
N MET A 32 -6.06 -19.82 -16.24
CA MET A 32 -6.72 -19.44 -14.98
C MET A 32 -6.07 -20.02 -13.74
N ALA A 33 -5.20 -21.01 -13.90
CA ALA A 33 -4.39 -21.55 -12.84
C ALA A 33 -2.91 -21.41 -13.22
N HIS A 34 -2.10 -20.83 -12.35
CA HIS A 34 -0.65 -20.76 -12.54
C HIS A 34 0.06 -20.88 -11.20
N VAL A 35 1.33 -21.30 -11.25
CA VAL A 35 2.21 -21.31 -10.08
C VAL A 35 3.03 -20.03 -10.12
N ARG A 36 2.94 -19.24 -9.06
CA ARG A 36 3.77 -18.06 -8.86
C ARG A 36 4.90 -18.39 -7.93
N GLU A 37 6.11 -18.25 -8.43
CA GLU A 37 7.31 -18.36 -7.62
C GLU A 37 7.63 -17.01 -7.00
N VAL A 38 7.69 -16.97 -5.67
CA VAL A 38 8.04 -15.76 -4.93
C VAL A 38 9.34 -16.02 -4.20
N HIS A 39 10.34 -15.17 -4.45
CA HIS A 39 11.58 -15.15 -3.69
C HIS A 39 11.28 -14.56 -2.32
N GLY A 40 11.09 -15.43 -1.32
CA GLY A 40 10.68 -15.05 0.04
C GLY A 40 11.79 -14.50 0.92
N GLY A 41 13.01 -14.32 0.40
CA GLY A 41 14.21 -14.01 1.19
C GLY A 41 14.21 -12.71 2.01
N PHE A 42 13.14 -11.91 1.97
CA PHE A 42 13.07 -10.58 2.59
C PHE A 42 11.80 -10.32 3.42
N MET A 43 10.95 -11.33 3.67
CA MET A 43 9.80 -11.16 4.56
C MET A 43 10.17 -11.55 6.00
N ALA A 44 9.71 -10.76 6.98
CA ALA A 44 10.06 -10.87 8.40
C ALA A 44 9.71 -12.24 9.06
N SER A 45 8.91 -13.07 8.40
CA SER A 45 8.46 -14.38 8.89
C SER A 45 9.14 -15.58 8.21
N THR A 46 10.11 -15.38 7.33
CA THR A 46 10.68 -16.47 6.51
C THR A 46 12.02 -16.94 7.10
N THR A 47 12.05 -18.15 7.64
CA THR A 47 13.30 -18.85 7.99
C THR A 47 14.07 -19.19 6.72
N GLN A 48 15.40 -19.10 6.78
CA GLN A 48 16.35 -19.24 5.66
C GLN A 48 16.24 -20.55 4.83
N GLU A 49 15.47 -21.54 5.28
CA GLU A 49 15.41 -22.88 4.68
C GLU A 49 14.47 -23.01 3.47
N LYS A 50 13.60 -22.03 3.19
CA LYS A 50 12.73 -22.05 1.99
C LYS A 50 12.91 -20.79 1.14
N ALA A 51 14.01 -20.77 0.38
CA ALA A 51 14.37 -19.64 -0.49
C ALA A 51 13.37 -19.36 -1.62
N GLN A 52 12.54 -20.35 -1.98
CA GLN A 52 11.56 -20.23 -3.07
C GLN A 52 10.22 -20.79 -2.60
N ILE A 53 9.30 -19.90 -2.24
CA ILE A 53 7.94 -20.29 -1.89
C ILE A 53 7.11 -20.22 -3.17
N GLN A 54 6.55 -21.36 -3.56
CA GLN A 54 5.63 -21.46 -4.69
C GLN A 54 4.20 -21.31 -4.18
N TYR A 55 3.44 -20.44 -4.82
CA TYR A 55 2.01 -20.24 -4.55
C TYR A 55 1.21 -20.67 -5.77
N GLY A 56 0.22 -21.55 -5.58
CA GLY A 56 -0.80 -21.80 -6.59
C GLY A 56 -1.79 -20.64 -6.63
N VAL A 57 -1.93 -19.99 -7.78
CA VAL A 57 -2.90 -18.91 -8.01
C VAL A 57 -3.97 -19.44 -8.95
N VAL A 58 -5.23 -19.38 -8.51
CA VAL A 58 -6.39 -19.75 -9.30
C VAL A 58 -7.32 -18.54 -9.40
N VAL A 59 -7.72 -18.22 -10.62
CA VAL A 59 -8.64 -17.13 -10.94
C VAL A 59 -9.98 -17.75 -11.36
N SER A 60 -11.09 -17.12 -10.98
CA SER A 60 -12.44 -17.51 -11.40
C SER A 60 -12.94 -16.56 -12.48
N LEU A 61 -13.62 -17.07 -13.52
CA LEU A 61 -14.33 -16.24 -14.51
C LEU A 61 -15.60 -15.63 -13.93
N ARG A 62 -16.08 -16.18 -12.82
CA ARG A 62 -17.30 -15.76 -12.16
C ARG A 62 -16.97 -15.07 -10.87
N THR A 63 -17.43 -13.85 -10.76
CA THR A 63 -17.60 -13.16 -9.49
C THR A 63 -19.03 -13.40 -9.00
N ALA A 64 -19.29 -13.14 -7.73
CA ALA A 64 -20.67 -12.99 -7.29
C ALA A 64 -21.36 -11.85 -8.06
N PRO A 65 -22.70 -11.80 -8.06
CA PRO A 65 -23.43 -10.66 -8.54
C PRO A 65 -22.85 -9.35 -7.98
N PRO A 66 -22.61 -8.34 -8.82
CA PRO A 66 -21.92 -7.12 -8.39
C PRO A 66 -22.76 -6.31 -7.38
N VAL A 67 -24.07 -6.51 -7.35
CA VAL A 67 -24.99 -5.88 -6.41
C VAL A 67 -25.90 -6.97 -5.84
N VAL A 68 -26.10 -6.94 -4.52
CA VAL A 68 -27.05 -7.80 -3.80
C VAL A 68 -27.95 -6.91 -2.95
N ASP A 69 -29.27 -7.11 -3.04
CA ASP A 69 -30.24 -6.32 -2.26
C ASP A 69 -30.30 -6.75 -0.79
N ARG A 70 -29.95 -8.01 -0.52
CA ARG A 70 -29.91 -8.61 0.82
C ARG A 70 -28.62 -9.36 1.05
N GLU A 71 -28.23 -9.46 2.32
CA GLU A 71 -27.08 -10.25 2.73
C GLU A 71 -27.24 -11.68 2.21
N THR A 72 -26.32 -12.07 1.34
CA THR A 72 -26.41 -13.35 0.63
C THR A 72 -25.14 -14.15 0.90
N ARG A 73 -25.33 -15.37 1.40
CA ARG A 73 -24.22 -16.33 1.57
C ARG A 73 -23.82 -16.84 0.20
N MET A 74 -22.55 -16.66 -0.14
CA MET A 74 -21.93 -17.14 -1.36
C MET A 74 -21.01 -18.32 -1.04
N ILE A 75 -20.93 -19.25 -1.98
CA ILE A 75 -20.05 -20.42 -1.88
C ILE A 75 -19.27 -20.51 -3.18
N SER A 76 -17.94 -20.42 -3.08
CA SER A 76 -17.03 -20.58 -4.21
C SER A 76 -16.40 -21.96 -4.15
N HIS A 77 -16.63 -22.78 -5.17
CA HIS A 77 -16.04 -24.12 -5.27
C HIS A 77 -14.78 -24.10 -6.12
N LEU A 78 -13.69 -24.66 -5.59
CA LEU A 78 -12.54 -25.09 -6.39
C LEU A 78 -12.87 -26.44 -7.00
N VAL A 79 -12.87 -26.52 -8.32
CA VAL A 79 -13.29 -27.72 -9.06
C VAL A 79 -12.11 -28.30 -9.83
N SER A 80 -11.97 -29.62 -9.79
CA SER A 80 -11.00 -30.31 -10.66
C SER A 80 -11.53 -30.38 -12.09
N LEU A 81 -10.70 -29.96 -13.04
CA LEU A 81 -10.97 -30.07 -14.48
C LEU A 81 -10.31 -31.31 -15.11
N GLU A 82 -9.62 -32.11 -14.30
CA GLU A 82 -8.89 -33.28 -14.77
C GLU A 82 -9.84 -34.32 -15.40
N GLY A 83 -9.50 -34.77 -16.61
CA GLY A 83 -10.24 -35.81 -17.34
C GLY A 83 -11.58 -35.35 -17.91
N LEU A 84 -11.93 -34.07 -17.81
CA LEU A 84 -13.18 -33.54 -18.35
C LEU A 84 -13.19 -33.51 -19.89
N ASP A 85 -12.02 -33.35 -20.51
CA ASP A 85 -11.79 -33.43 -21.96
C ASP A 85 -12.10 -34.82 -22.54
N LYS A 86 -11.94 -35.87 -21.73
CA LYS A 86 -12.19 -37.27 -22.09
C LYS A 86 -13.64 -37.69 -21.85
N LEU A 87 -14.44 -36.83 -21.23
CA LEU A 87 -15.81 -37.16 -20.86
C LEU A 87 -16.74 -37.05 -22.06
N GLN A 88 -17.40 -38.16 -22.41
CA GLN A 88 -18.50 -38.14 -23.37
C GLN A 88 -19.80 -37.80 -22.65
N THR A 89 -20.39 -36.64 -22.99
CA THR A 89 -21.60 -36.17 -22.32
C THR A 89 -22.84 -36.85 -22.91
N ASN A 90 -23.74 -37.32 -22.04
CA ASN A 90 -25.03 -37.83 -22.46
C ASN A 90 -26.00 -36.65 -22.63
N ALA A 91 -26.51 -36.44 -23.85
CA ALA A 91 -27.44 -35.37 -24.18
C ALA A 91 -28.75 -35.40 -23.36
N ASN A 92 -29.13 -36.57 -22.84
CA ASN A 92 -30.36 -36.76 -22.05
C ASN A 92 -30.15 -36.62 -20.53
N ALA A 93 -28.93 -36.34 -20.07
CA ALA A 93 -28.65 -36.18 -18.65
C ALA A 93 -29.28 -34.87 -18.12
N LYS A 94 -30.04 -34.94 -17.03
CA LYS A 94 -30.65 -33.77 -16.37
C LYS A 94 -29.70 -33.04 -15.42
N LEU A 95 -28.69 -33.74 -14.91
CA LEU A 95 -27.75 -33.24 -13.93
C LEU A 95 -26.32 -33.58 -14.34
N ALA A 96 -25.42 -32.64 -14.09
CA ALA A 96 -23.97 -32.84 -14.19
C ALA A 96 -23.33 -32.68 -12.80
N THR A 97 -22.33 -33.50 -12.52
CA THR A 97 -21.55 -33.49 -11.27
C THR A 97 -20.09 -33.21 -11.58
N LEU A 98 -19.48 -32.36 -10.76
CA LEU A 98 -18.05 -32.08 -10.80
C LEU A 98 -17.43 -32.32 -9.42
N ASN A 99 -16.15 -32.71 -9.41
CA ASN A 99 -15.41 -32.93 -8.18
C ASN A 99 -14.97 -31.59 -7.59
N SER A 100 -15.61 -31.18 -6.51
CA SER A 100 -15.22 -30.02 -5.71
C SER A 100 -14.06 -30.42 -4.79
N LEU A 101 -12.88 -29.85 -5.03
CA LEU A 101 -11.68 -30.06 -4.19
C LEU A 101 -11.78 -29.25 -2.89
N HIS A 102 -12.33 -28.05 -2.96
CA HIS A 102 -12.50 -27.18 -1.79
C HIS A 102 -13.68 -26.21 -1.98
N ALA A 103 -14.22 -25.69 -0.89
CA ALA A 103 -15.29 -24.70 -0.92
C ALA A 103 -15.01 -23.57 0.08
N TRP A 104 -14.94 -22.33 -0.42
CA TRP A 104 -14.90 -21.14 0.42
C TRP A 104 -16.30 -20.61 0.64
N HIS A 105 -16.64 -20.34 1.90
CA HIS A 105 -17.90 -19.73 2.28
C HIS A 105 -17.66 -18.28 2.68
N TRP A 106 -18.42 -17.37 2.08
CA TRP A 106 -18.30 -15.95 2.34
C TRP A 106 -19.67 -15.28 2.20
N LYS A 107 -19.77 -14.03 2.63
CA LYS A 107 -21.03 -13.27 2.62
C LYS A 107 -20.85 -12.02 1.78
N CYS A 108 -21.79 -11.77 0.89
CA CYS A 108 -21.90 -10.51 0.17
C CYS A 108 -22.94 -9.65 0.88
N THR A 109 -22.55 -8.45 1.31
CA THR A 109 -23.42 -7.49 1.99
C THR A 109 -23.89 -6.41 1.00
N PRO A 110 -25.12 -5.91 1.13
CA PRO A 110 -25.60 -4.80 0.31
C PRO A 110 -24.72 -3.56 0.45
N PRO A 111 -24.61 -2.73 -0.61
CA PRO A 111 -23.77 -1.53 -0.61
C PRO A 111 -24.25 -0.44 0.36
N GLU A 112 -25.50 -0.50 0.83
CA GLU A 112 -26.10 0.49 1.73
C GLU A 112 -25.65 0.36 3.20
N ARG A 113 -24.99 -0.73 3.58
CA ARG A 113 -24.34 -0.82 4.90
C ARG A 113 -23.02 -0.07 4.90
N THR A 114 -22.62 0.45 6.06
CA THR A 114 -21.36 1.19 6.26
C THR A 114 -20.22 0.51 5.52
N SER A 115 -19.81 1.11 4.40
CA SER A 115 -18.70 0.57 3.64
C SER A 115 -17.41 0.83 4.42
N PHE A 116 -16.37 0.03 4.15
CA PHE A 116 -15.05 0.31 4.70
C PHE A 116 -14.59 1.74 4.34
N VAL A 117 -14.93 2.22 3.15
CA VAL A 117 -14.62 3.58 2.68
C VAL A 117 -15.33 4.61 3.56
N ASP A 118 -16.62 4.41 3.85
CA ASP A 118 -17.40 5.32 4.71
C ASP A 118 -16.87 5.31 6.15
N ALA A 119 -16.50 4.14 6.67
CA ALA A 119 -15.90 4.02 8.00
C ALA A 119 -14.57 4.79 8.08
N VAL A 120 -13.69 4.64 7.09
CA VAL A 120 -12.40 5.35 7.05
C VAL A 120 -12.60 6.85 6.85
N ALA A 121 -13.55 7.26 6.00
CA ALA A 121 -13.89 8.66 5.81
C ALA A 121 -14.49 9.29 7.07
N ALA A 122 -15.34 8.55 7.79
CA ALA A 122 -15.90 8.97 9.07
C ALA A 122 -14.82 9.12 10.15
N LEU A 123 -13.84 8.19 10.19
CA LEU A 123 -12.67 8.32 11.05
C LEU A 123 -11.86 9.58 10.72
N GLY A 124 -11.63 9.87 9.44
CA GLY A 124 -10.93 11.10 9.02
C GLY A 124 -11.66 12.39 9.40
N LYS A 125 -13.00 12.35 9.56
CA LYS A 125 -13.81 13.49 10.01
C LYS A 125 -13.90 13.61 11.54
N THR A 126 -13.83 12.49 12.25
CA THR A 126 -14.12 12.43 13.69
C THR A 126 -12.87 12.36 14.55
N VAL A 127 -11.79 11.77 14.02
CA VAL A 127 -10.55 11.52 14.74
C VAL A 127 -9.49 12.47 14.23
N GLN A 128 -8.95 13.27 15.14
CA GLN A 128 -7.83 14.14 14.83
C GLN A 128 -6.57 13.30 14.53
N PRO A 129 -5.80 13.67 13.50
CA PRO A 129 -4.42 13.23 13.31
C PRO A 129 -3.55 13.22 14.57
N LEU A 130 -2.51 12.37 14.57
CA LEU A 130 -1.45 12.36 15.59
C LEU A 130 -0.58 13.64 15.53
N ARG A 131 -1.14 14.74 16.04
CA ARG A 131 -0.54 16.07 16.18
C ARG A 131 -1.08 16.74 17.45
N VAL A 132 -0.62 17.95 17.74
CA VAL A 132 -1.12 18.75 18.86
C VAL A 132 -2.66 18.95 18.76
N PRO A 133 -3.44 18.67 19.82
CA PRO A 133 -4.89 18.85 19.86
C PRO A 133 -5.35 20.24 19.40
N ASP A 134 -6.46 20.31 18.66
CA ASP A 134 -6.98 21.60 18.18
C ASP A 134 -7.36 22.56 19.32
N GLN A 135 -7.75 22.04 20.48
CA GLN A 135 -8.03 22.83 21.68
C GLN A 135 -6.78 23.59 22.17
N ASP A 136 -5.62 22.94 22.17
CA ASP A 136 -4.36 23.55 22.58
C ASP A 136 -3.90 24.60 21.55
N LEU A 137 -4.19 24.38 20.26
CA LEU A 137 -3.84 25.32 19.19
C LEU A 137 -4.69 26.60 19.23
N GLN A 138 -5.94 26.52 19.72
CA GLN A 138 -6.81 27.69 19.85
C GLN A 138 -6.25 28.71 20.85
N ALA A 139 -5.56 28.26 21.90
CA ALA A 139 -4.91 29.14 22.87
C ALA A 139 -3.87 30.06 22.22
N PHE A 140 -3.15 29.57 21.21
CA PHE A 140 -2.17 30.36 20.45
C PHE A 140 -2.79 31.23 19.35
N SER A 141 -4.06 31.03 19.04
CA SER A 141 -4.78 31.75 17.97
C SER A 141 -5.60 32.93 18.49
N GLN A 142 -5.73 33.08 19.82
CA GLN A 142 -6.45 34.20 20.41
C GLN A 142 -5.57 35.47 20.36
N PRO A 143 -6.11 36.62 19.91
CA PRO A 143 -5.38 37.87 19.96
C PRO A 143 -5.18 38.29 21.43
N ASP A 144 -3.96 38.65 21.79
CA ASP A 144 -3.63 39.14 23.15
C ASP A 144 -4.41 40.43 23.52
N ASP A 145 -4.89 41.17 22.52
CA ASP A 145 -5.66 42.41 22.69
C ASP A 145 -6.61 42.64 21.48
N PRO A 146 -7.95 42.61 21.64
CA PRO A 146 -8.90 42.70 20.53
C PRO A 146 -8.92 44.06 19.81
N GLY A 147 -8.18 45.06 20.31
CA GLY A 147 -8.11 46.42 19.75
C GLY A 147 -6.85 46.74 18.93
N LYS A 148 -5.85 45.85 18.86
CA LYS A 148 -4.61 46.08 18.09
C LYS A 148 -4.64 45.36 16.74
N SER A 149 -4.15 46.04 15.70
CA SER A 149 -4.07 45.48 14.35
C SER A 149 -3.23 44.20 14.31
N ASP A 150 -3.70 43.21 13.53
CA ASP A 150 -3.19 41.83 13.38
C ASP A 150 -1.79 41.73 12.72
N ASP A 151 -1.08 42.86 12.58
CA ASP A 151 0.23 43.00 11.93
C ASP A 151 1.40 43.02 12.95
N SER A 152 1.14 42.72 14.22
CA SER A 152 2.24 42.66 15.20
C SER A 152 3.19 41.49 14.88
N PRO A 153 4.52 41.63 15.07
CA PRO A 153 5.47 40.54 14.86
C PRO A 153 5.17 39.28 15.70
N LEU A 154 4.53 39.46 16.86
CA LEU A 154 4.11 38.38 17.74
C LEU A 154 2.93 37.59 17.15
N ALA A 155 1.92 38.28 16.60
CA ALA A 155 0.80 37.66 15.92
C ALA A 155 1.26 36.84 14.69
N ALA A 156 2.21 37.38 13.91
CA ALA A 156 2.80 36.65 12.79
C ALA A 156 3.54 35.38 13.24
N SER A 157 4.29 35.45 14.36
CA SER A 157 5.00 34.30 14.94
C SER A 157 4.05 33.24 15.47
N ASN A 158 2.96 33.64 16.12
CA ASN A 158 1.92 32.72 16.60
C ASN A 158 1.22 32.02 15.43
N ARG A 159 0.89 32.75 14.36
CA ARG A 159 0.29 32.17 13.15
C ARG A 159 1.21 31.13 12.52
N TRP A 160 2.50 31.44 12.38
CA TRP A 160 3.52 30.49 11.91
C TRP A 160 3.60 29.24 12.81
N LEU A 161 3.63 29.42 14.13
CA LEU A 161 3.73 28.31 15.08
C LEU A 161 2.53 27.37 14.97
N VAL A 162 1.31 27.94 14.96
CA VAL A 162 0.06 27.17 14.78
C VAL A 162 0.08 26.39 13.47
N GLU A 163 0.54 27.00 12.38
CA GLU A 163 0.67 26.33 11.08
C GLU A 163 1.63 25.13 11.14
N LYS A 164 2.81 25.29 11.74
CA LYS A 164 3.80 24.20 11.88
C LYS A 164 3.28 23.07 12.77
N LEU A 165 2.70 23.39 13.93
CA LEU A 165 2.15 22.39 14.85
C LEU A 165 0.97 21.63 14.23
N LYS A 166 0.09 22.34 13.50
CA LYS A 166 -1.01 21.75 12.73
C LYS A 166 -0.50 20.82 11.63
N SER A 167 0.64 21.14 11.03
CA SER A 167 1.31 20.30 10.03
C SER A 167 2.07 19.09 10.62
N GLY A 168 2.07 18.94 11.95
CA GLY A 168 2.68 17.82 12.66
C GLY A 168 4.17 17.99 12.98
N TYR A 169 4.68 19.22 12.90
CA TYR A 169 6.02 19.54 13.41
C TYR A 169 5.99 19.67 14.93
N THR A 170 7.10 19.31 15.56
CA THR A 170 7.37 19.56 16.97
C THR A 170 8.76 20.17 17.11
N LEU A 171 8.97 20.88 18.20
CA LEU A 171 10.28 21.42 18.57
C LEU A 171 11.01 20.41 19.43
N LEU A 172 12.25 20.10 19.04
CA LEU A 172 13.13 19.21 19.79
C LEU A 172 14.47 19.88 20.06
N PRO A 173 15.06 19.66 21.24
CA PRO A 173 16.44 20.06 21.49
C PRO A 173 17.37 19.27 20.56
N HIS A 174 18.29 19.97 19.92
CA HIS A 174 19.29 19.39 19.02
C HIS A 174 20.66 19.96 19.33
N THR A 175 21.67 19.09 19.28
CA THR A 175 23.07 19.52 19.37
C THR A 175 23.66 19.49 17.97
N THR A 176 24.13 20.64 17.49
CA THR A 176 24.78 20.76 16.19
C THR A 176 26.13 20.02 16.17
N ILE A 177 26.71 19.87 14.99
CA ILE A 177 28.05 19.26 14.85
C ILE A 177 29.15 20.07 15.55
N THR A 178 28.95 21.37 15.74
CA THR A 178 29.84 22.27 16.48
C THR A 178 29.67 22.16 18.00
N GLY A 179 28.66 21.39 18.47
CA GLY A 179 28.36 21.21 19.89
C GLY A 179 27.38 22.24 20.46
N GLU A 180 26.85 23.14 19.64
CA GLU A 180 25.87 24.14 20.07
C GLU A 180 24.52 23.49 20.33
N LYS A 181 23.87 23.86 21.43
CA LYS A 181 22.52 23.39 21.78
C LYS A 181 21.49 24.36 21.22
N VAL A 182 20.72 23.89 20.24
CA VAL A 182 19.69 24.67 19.54
C VAL A 182 18.35 23.96 19.62
N MET A 183 17.26 24.69 19.34
CA MET A 183 15.95 24.09 19.12
C MET A 183 15.74 23.90 17.62
N ALA A 184 15.25 22.72 17.24
CA ALA A 184 15.02 22.37 15.85
C ALA A 184 13.60 21.86 15.63
N LEU A 185 13.08 22.11 14.43
CA LEU A 185 11.82 21.55 13.95
C LEU A 185 12.04 20.10 13.52
N PHE A 186 11.14 19.23 13.96
CA PHE A 186 11.12 17.84 13.56
C PHE A 186 9.68 17.39 13.30
N ARG A 187 9.44 16.78 12.14
CA ARG A 187 8.16 16.22 11.75
C ARG A 187 8.15 14.73 12.04
N ARG A 188 7.13 14.26 12.73
CA ARG A 188 7.04 12.84 13.08
C ARG A 188 6.68 12.01 11.83
N PRO A 189 7.25 10.80 11.66
CA PRO A 189 7.09 9.99 10.46
C PRO A 189 5.67 9.48 10.18
N LEU A 190 4.77 9.56 11.16
CA LEU A 190 3.36 9.14 11.05
C LEU A 190 2.38 10.32 11.11
N CYS A 191 2.86 11.56 10.92
CA CYS A 191 1.97 12.70 10.80
C CYS A 191 1.29 12.69 9.42
N PRO A 192 -0.05 12.67 9.36
CA PRO A 192 -0.75 12.75 8.08
C PRO A 192 -0.56 14.15 7.47
N GLY A 193 -0.46 14.19 6.16
CA GLY A 193 -0.23 15.40 5.37
C GLY A 193 1.06 15.32 4.56
N ILE A 194 1.00 15.79 3.32
CA ILE A 194 2.16 15.84 2.44
C ILE A 194 3.04 17.01 2.92
N PRO A 195 4.32 16.79 3.25
CA PRO A 195 5.20 17.89 3.62
C PRO A 195 5.41 18.80 2.41
N ASP A 196 5.60 20.09 2.66
CA ASP A 196 6.16 20.95 1.65
C ASP A 196 7.61 20.49 1.37
N ASN A 197 7.83 20.03 0.16
CA ASN A 197 9.09 19.47 -0.33
C ASN A 197 9.83 20.45 -1.26
N GLN A 198 9.37 21.70 -1.35
CA GLN A 198 10.05 22.74 -2.11
C GLN A 198 11.49 22.95 -1.61
N GLY A 199 12.44 22.90 -2.54
CA GLY A 199 13.86 23.14 -2.26
C GLY A 199 14.63 21.99 -1.61
N VAL A 200 14.00 20.84 -1.33
CA VAL A 200 14.69 19.68 -0.75
C VAL A 200 15.25 18.79 -1.86
N LYS A 201 16.57 18.55 -1.84
CA LYS A 201 17.22 17.64 -2.78
C LYS A 201 16.75 16.20 -2.53
N PRO A 202 16.45 15.42 -3.59
CA PRO A 202 15.99 14.04 -3.41
C PRO A 202 17.12 13.06 -3.05
N TRP A 203 18.38 13.51 -3.04
CA TRP A 203 19.54 12.72 -2.65
C TRP A 203 20.46 13.51 -1.73
N SER A 204 21.29 12.78 -0.99
CA SER A 204 22.27 13.32 -0.06
C SER A 204 23.41 12.33 0.15
N LEU A 205 24.61 12.86 0.37
CA LEU A 205 25.81 12.07 0.69
C LEU A 205 26.01 11.88 2.20
N PHE A 206 25.65 12.88 3.00
CA PHE A 206 25.99 12.93 4.44
C PHE A 206 24.78 13.13 5.35
N GLY A 207 23.61 13.44 4.79
CA GLY A 207 22.37 13.77 5.50
C GLY A 207 22.32 15.20 6.04
N THR A 208 23.45 15.86 6.28
CA THR A 208 23.53 17.23 6.81
C THR A 208 23.06 18.29 5.81
N ASP A 209 23.25 18.04 4.52
CA ASP A 209 22.72 18.84 3.40
C ASP A 209 21.19 18.76 3.24
N LEU A 210 20.52 17.90 4.02
CA LEU A 210 19.06 17.82 4.10
C LEU A 210 18.48 18.53 5.32
N GLN A 211 19.29 19.31 6.04
CA GLN A 211 18.79 20.24 7.05
C GLN A 211 18.26 21.48 6.36
N VAL A 212 16.97 21.79 6.56
CA VAL A 212 16.30 22.91 5.90
C VAL A 212 16.17 24.06 6.88
N LEU A 213 16.63 25.25 6.51
CA LEU A 213 16.47 26.44 7.34
C LEU A 213 15.09 27.07 7.09
N ASP A 214 14.29 27.26 8.13
CA ASP A 214 13.01 27.96 8.03
C ASP A 214 13.25 29.47 7.87
N ALA A 215 12.80 30.06 6.76
CA ALA A 215 13.09 31.45 6.42
C ALA A 215 12.47 32.47 7.38
N ALA A 216 11.36 32.12 8.05
CA ALA A 216 10.67 33.03 8.95
C ALA A 216 11.35 33.12 10.32
N THR A 217 11.86 32.00 10.83
CA THR A 217 12.37 31.89 12.20
C THR A 217 13.87 31.64 12.30
N GLY A 218 14.54 31.27 11.21
CA GLY A 218 15.94 30.85 11.22
C GLY A 218 16.16 29.50 11.92
N MET A 219 15.11 28.74 12.19
CA MET A 219 15.23 27.42 12.85
C MET A 219 15.53 26.32 11.85
N PHE A 220 16.36 25.36 12.23
CA PHE A 220 16.61 24.18 11.42
C PHE A 220 15.44 23.20 11.50
N ASN A 221 14.97 22.73 10.35
CA ASN A 221 14.13 21.57 10.20
C ASN A 221 15.00 20.35 9.86
N LEU A 222 15.02 19.39 10.79
CA LEU A 222 15.88 18.21 10.74
C LEU A 222 15.16 16.97 10.20
N SER A 223 13.89 17.08 9.82
CA SER A 223 13.03 15.93 9.47
C SER A 223 13.65 15.07 8.35
N TYR A 224 14.12 15.71 7.28
CA TYR A 224 14.73 15.01 6.14
C TYR A 224 16.10 14.43 6.47
N SER A 225 16.93 15.19 7.20
CA SER A 225 18.22 14.71 7.69
C SER A 225 18.07 13.47 8.59
N ALA A 226 17.11 13.49 9.50
CA ALA A 226 16.80 12.37 10.38
C ALA A 226 16.25 11.17 9.60
N ALA A 227 15.34 11.39 8.64
CA ALA A 227 14.81 10.32 7.79
C ALA A 227 15.92 9.66 6.94
N TRP A 228 16.83 10.45 6.37
CA TRP A 228 17.97 9.94 5.61
C TRP A 228 18.92 9.13 6.49
N ASN A 229 19.25 9.63 7.69
CA ASN A 229 20.11 8.91 8.63
C ASN A 229 19.46 7.61 9.11
N LEU A 230 18.16 7.60 9.36
CA LEU A 230 17.41 6.38 9.68
C LEU A 230 17.50 5.37 8.52
N GLY A 231 17.23 5.81 7.29
CA GLY A 231 17.35 4.97 6.10
C GLY A 231 18.75 4.40 5.92
N ARG A 232 19.79 5.22 6.14
CA ARG A 232 21.19 4.78 6.13
C ARG A 232 21.47 3.73 7.20
N THR A 233 21.00 3.93 8.43
CA THR A 233 21.18 2.96 9.53
C THR A 233 20.48 1.63 9.23
N LEU A 234 19.24 1.68 8.73
CA LEU A 234 18.51 0.47 8.30
C LEU A 234 19.23 -0.25 7.16
N ALA A 235 19.74 0.50 6.18
CA ALA A 235 20.49 -0.03 5.06
C ALA A 235 21.81 -0.69 5.50
N ILE A 236 22.52 -0.12 6.48
CA ILE A 236 23.74 -0.70 7.07
C ILE A 236 23.42 -1.96 7.87
N ALA A 237 22.28 -1.98 8.57
CA ALA A 237 21.84 -3.14 9.35
C ALA A 237 21.46 -4.34 8.46
N ASP A 238 21.06 -4.10 7.20
CA ASP A 238 20.74 -5.14 6.23
C ASP A 238 22.00 -5.72 5.55
N ARG A 239 22.33 -6.98 5.88
CA ARG A 239 23.46 -7.71 5.29
C ARG A 239 23.31 -7.95 3.78
N ALA A 240 22.10 -8.23 3.31
CA ALA A 240 21.87 -8.48 1.89
C ALA A 240 22.03 -7.19 1.09
N PHE A 241 21.55 -6.07 1.61
CA PHE A 241 21.75 -4.75 1.02
C PHE A 241 23.24 -4.36 0.99
N THR A 242 23.93 -4.45 2.13
CA THR A 242 25.36 -4.07 2.25
C THR A 242 26.29 -4.93 1.41
N THR A 243 25.95 -6.19 1.11
CA THR A 243 26.72 -7.04 0.20
C THR A 243 26.41 -6.79 -1.28
N SER A 244 25.15 -6.46 -1.59
CA SER A 244 24.71 -6.20 -2.97
C SER A 244 25.14 -4.82 -3.48
N LEU A 245 25.19 -3.81 -2.62
CA LEU A 245 25.54 -2.44 -3.01
C LEU A 245 26.97 -2.30 -3.57
N PRO A 246 28.04 -2.86 -2.96
CA PRO A 246 29.39 -2.86 -3.55
C PRO A 246 29.46 -3.63 -4.87
N ARG A 247 28.73 -4.76 -5.00
CA ARG A 247 28.65 -5.52 -6.25
C ARG A 247 28.04 -4.69 -7.37
N LEU A 248 26.96 -3.97 -7.09
CA LEU A 248 26.34 -3.04 -8.03
C LEU A 248 27.32 -1.92 -8.42
N ARG A 249 27.97 -1.29 -7.44
CA ARG A 249 28.98 -0.25 -7.69
C ARG A 249 30.14 -0.75 -8.53
N GLY A 250 30.61 -1.98 -8.29
CA GLY A 250 31.64 -2.62 -9.10
C GLY A 250 31.22 -2.84 -10.55
N LYS A 251 29.99 -3.33 -10.79
CA LYS A 251 29.44 -3.48 -12.14
C LYS A 251 29.32 -2.15 -12.87
N ILE A 252 28.81 -1.11 -12.20
CA ILE A 252 28.70 0.24 -12.77
C ILE A 252 30.08 0.79 -13.10
N HIS A 253 31.06 0.62 -12.21
CA HIS A 253 32.42 1.10 -12.42
C HIS A 253 33.09 0.38 -13.60
N SER A 254 33.00 -0.95 -13.67
CA SER A 254 33.51 -1.73 -14.82
C SER A 254 32.91 -1.25 -16.12
N ALA A 255 31.57 -1.14 -16.18
CA ALA A 255 30.88 -0.68 -17.39
C ALA A 255 31.22 0.77 -17.78
N ALA A 256 31.58 1.63 -16.83
CA ALA A 256 32.03 2.98 -17.11
C ALA A 256 33.47 3.01 -17.66
N VAL A 257 34.36 2.17 -17.12
CA VAL A 257 35.73 2.01 -17.63
C VAL A 257 35.71 1.42 -19.03
N ASP A 258 34.87 0.42 -19.29
CA ASP A 258 34.75 -0.21 -20.62
C ASP A 258 34.20 0.73 -21.71
N ARG A 259 33.58 1.85 -21.32
CA ARG A 259 33.02 2.86 -22.23
C ARG A 259 33.95 4.07 -22.45
N ALA A 260 35.02 4.20 -21.65
CA ALA A 260 35.99 5.29 -21.74
C ALA A 260 37.13 4.90 -22.68
#